data_AF-A0A7K3XNH8-F1
#
_entry.id   AF-A0A7K3XNH8-F1
#
_cell.length_a   1.000
_cell.length_b   1.000
_cell.length_c   1.000
_cell.angle_alpha   90.00
_cell.angle_beta   90.00
_cell.angle_gamma   90.00
#
_symmetry.space_group_name_H-M   'P 1'
#
loop_
_entity.id
_entity.type
_entity.pdbx_description
1 polymer ?
#
loop_
_entity_poly.entity_id
_entity_poly.type
_entity_poly.pdbx_seq_one_letter_code
_entity_poly.pdbx_strand_id
1 'polypeptide(L)'
;MGTENVYLPSLFKYNTLIPVAYPILLNENGNPSILCPDITRTRKIEISSVAFSRPELEEYKKSFIGCTIEGADNVNFDHNEVLYQITKPYEPGTYHIPIRTSSKFRIIRFKIPSIMTKLNEIKFYSIDNDIEKVIKGELICSYSEDSLLLKNLVDGDKLTGVNFNSISEKHKLLNNIWIGYDFKRPVSISAVEFYFSFNVNIRIEGIYELFYWDFEWKSLGTKKSSSNLISFEHVPENALLMVKIHDTDKYSRIFTYSDGKQHWW
;
A
#
# COMPACT_ATOMS: atom_id res chain seq x y z
N MET A 1 26.88 4.39 21.49
CA MET A 1 26.00 4.63 20.33
C MET A 1 25.70 3.27 19.72
N GLY A 2 24.46 3.02 19.31
CA GLY A 2 24.10 1.80 18.61
C GLY A 2 24.67 1.81 17.18
N THR A 3 25.02 0.63 16.69
CA THR A 3 25.39 0.40 15.29
C THR A 3 24.17 0.54 14.39
N GLU A 4 24.38 0.75 13.09
CA GLU A 4 23.30 0.87 12.08
C GLU A 4 22.33 2.03 12.37
N ASN A 5 22.85 3.13 12.87
CA ASN A 5 22.07 4.32 13.21
C ASN A 5 22.77 5.59 12.70
N VAL A 6 21.95 6.61 12.40
CA VAL A 6 22.42 7.96 12.07
C VAL A 6 22.27 8.86 13.29
N TYR A 7 23.37 9.51 13.66
CA TYR A 7 23.43 10.48 14.75
C TYR A 7 23.60 11.88 14.18
N LEU A 8 22.84 12.84 14.69
CA LEU A 8 22.99 14.25 14.33
C LEU A 8 23.69 14.99 15.48
N PRO A 9 25.00 15.29 15.39
CA PRO A 9 25.70 16.05 16.42
C PRO A 9 25.09 17.44 16.53
N SER A 10 24.52 17.74 17.70
CA SER A 10 23.76 18.96 17.93
C SER A 10 24.02 19.53 19.31
N LEU A 11 23.95 20.86 19.42
CA LEU A 11 23.88 21.57 20.69
C LEU A 11 22.42 21.85 21.02
N PHE A 12 22.04 21.61 22.28
CA PHE A 12 20.74 22.04 22.78
C PHE A 12 20.90 23.37 23.51
N LYS A 13 20.40 24.46 22.92
CA LYS A 13 20.50 25.82 23.48
C LYS A 13 19.18 26.55 23.27
N TYR A 14 18.71 27.26 24.29
CA TYR A 14 17.45 28.02 24.25
C TYR A 14 16.25 27.19 23.77
N ASN A 15 16.12 25.97 24.30
CA ASN A 15 15.06 25.03 23.92
C ASN A 15 15.01 24.68 22.43
N THR A 16 16.15 24.86 21.72
CA THR A 16 16.31 24.59 20.30
C THR A 16 17.47 23.64 20.10
N LEU A 17 17.30 22.67 19.21
CA LEU A 17 18.36 21.78 18.77
C LEU A 17 19.08 22.42 17.58
N ILE A 18 20.37 22.73 17.74
CA ILE A 18 21.20 23.39 16.73
C ILE A 18 22.22 22.36 16.21
N PRO A 19 22.11 21.91 14.95
CA PRO A 19 23.10 21.03 14.35
C PRO A 19 24.47 21.71 14.30
N VAL A 20 25.52 21.03 14.75
CA VAL A 20 26.89 21.57 14.76
C VAL A 20 27.86 20.82 13.86
N ALA A 21 27.42 19.69 13.30
CA ALA A 21 28.15 18.94 12.31
C ALA A 21 27.17 18.17 11.41
N TYR A 22 27.70 17.59 10.34
CA TYR A 22 26.97 16.67 9.48
C TYR A 22 26.57 15.39 10.24
N PRO A 23 25.48 14.71 9.82
CA PRO A 23 25.09 13.44 10.39
C PRO A 23 26.20 12.39 10.28
N ILE A 24 26.33 11.57 11.32
CA ILE A 24 27.29 10.48 11.40
C ILE A 24 26.52 9.16 11.35
N LEU A 25 26.74 8.38 10.31
CA LEU A 25 26.25 7.01 10.21
C LEU A 25 27.27 6.08 10.88
N LEU A 26 26.82 5.28 11.85
CA LEU A 26 27.61 4.15 12.37
C LEU A 26 27.18 2.88 11.65
N ASN A 27 28.10 2.18 11.00
CA ASN A 27 27.80 0.91 10.35
C ASN A 27 27.67 -0.24 11.36
N GLU A 28 27.43 -1.46 10.86
CA GLU A 28 27.32 -2.71 11.65
C GLU A 28 28.54 -2.97 12.55
N ASN A 29 29.73 -2.54 12.14
CA ASN A 29 30.97 -2.71 12.87
C ASN A 29 31.27 -1.53 13.82
N GLY A 30 30.37 -0.54 13.88
CA GLY A 30 30.54 0.68 14.67
C GLY A 30 31.50 1.71 14.05
N ASN A 31 31.93 1.51 12.80
CA ASN A 31 32.78 2.46 12.11
C ASN A 31 31.94 3.66 11.64
N PRO A 32 32.39 4.91 11.91
CA PRO A 32 31.66 6.11 11.52
C PRO A 32 31.93 6.50 10.07
N SER A 33 30.88 6.97 9.39
CA SER A 33 30.93 7.69 8.12
C SER A 33 30.13 8.98 8.21
N ILE A 34 30.70 10.09 7.72
CA ILE A 34 30.04 11.40 7.72
C ILE A 34 29.17 11.54 6.46
N LEU A 35 27.89 11.82 6.65
CA LEU A 35 26.92 12.08 5.59
C LEU A 35 26.90 13.56 5.22
N CYS A 36 27.95 13.98 4.52
CA CYS A 36 28.08 15.33 3.96
C CYS A 36 27.67 15.28 2.47
N PRO A 37 26.59 15.99 2.06
CA PRO A 37 26.11 15.95 0.69
C PRO A 37 27.10 16.62 -0.27
N ASP A 38 27.54 15.88 -1.29
CA ASP A 38 28.34 16.44 -2.39
C ASP A 38 27.40 16.96 -3.48
N ILE A 39 27.16 18.27 -3.47
CA ILE A 39 26.31 18.93 -4.47
C ILE A 39 26.95 19.04 -5.86
N THR A 40 28.27 18.84 -5.97
CA THR A 40 28.98 18.86 -7.26
C THR A 40 28.87 17.55 -8.00
N ARG A 41 28.66 16.45 -7.25
CA ARG A 41 28.44 15.11 -7.77
C ARG A 41 27.03 14.67 -7.48
N THR A 42 26.20 14.66 -8.51
CA THR A 42 24.79 14.28 -8.36
C THR A 42 24.46 13.01 -9.14
N ARG A 43 23.37 12.36 -8.75
CA ARG A 43 22.86 11.15 -9.40
C ARG A 43 21.34 11.18 -9.52
N LYS A 44 20.85 10.37 -10.46
CA LYS A 44 19.46 9.93 -10.48
C LYS A 44 19.26 8.86 -9.42
N ILE A 45 18.17 8.94 -8.67
CA ILE A 45 17.73 7.85 -7.80
C ILE A 45 16.30 7.43 -8.15
N GLU A 46 15.98 6.18 -7.85
CA GLU A 46 14.63 5.64 -7.98
C GLU A 46 14.16 5.14 -6.61
N ILE A 47 12.99 5.59 -6.21
CA ILE A 47 12.39 5.34 -4.91
C ILE A 47 11.12 4.52 -5.12
N SER A 48 11.02 3.40 -4.39
CA SER A 48 9.83 2.53 -4.39
C SER A 48 9.08 2.55 -3.05
N SER A 49 9.71 3.10 -2.00
CA SER A 49 9.12 3.18 -0.67
C SER A 49 9.59 4.41 0.11
N VAL A 50 8.79 4.88 1.07
CA VAL A 50 9.07 6.02 1.96
C VAL A 50 9.55 5.63 3.37
N ALA A 51 9.56 4.33 3.69
CA ALA A 51 10.04 3.79 4.95
C ALA A 51 10.45 2.31 4.81
N PHE A 52 10.89 1.68 5.90
CA PHE A 52 11.19 0.25 5.92
C PHE A 52 10.05 -0.58 5.34
N SER A 53 10.42 -1.57 4.51
CA SER A 53 9.51 -2.67 4.24
C SER A 53 9.22 -3.38 5.56
N ARG A 54 7.94 -3.48 5.90
CA ARG A 54 7.51 -4.24 7.08
C ARG A 54 7.84 -5.72 6.88
N PRO A 55 8.45 -6.43 7.85
CA PRO A 55 8.68 -7.88 7.74
C PRO A 55 7.41 -8.66 7.39
N GLU A 56 6.27 -8.18 7.88
CA GLU A 56 4.95 -8.77 7.64
C GLU A 56 4.47 -8.60 6.20
N LEU A 57 5.11 -7.75 5.37
CA LEU A 57 4.71 -7.52 3.98
C LEU A 57 4.55 -8.83 3.21
N GLU A 58 5.48 -9.76 3.37
CA GLU A 58 5.42 -11.06 2.70
C GLU A 58 4.27 -11.92 3.21
N GLU A 59 3.91 -11.81 4.49
CA GLU A 59 2.74 -12.50 5.06
C GLU A 59 1.44 -11.89 4.52
N TYR A 60 1.36 -10.56 4.43
CA TYR A 60 0.21 -9.89 3.82
C TYR A 60 0.07 -10.19 2.33
N LYS A 61 1.16 -10.39 1.58
CA LYS A 61 1.09 -10.82 0.18
C LYS A 61 0.57 -12.25 0.07
N LYS A 62 1.06 -13.15 0.93
CA LYS A 62 0.65 -14.56 0.96
C LYS A 62 -0.78 -14.75 1.44
N SER A 63 -1.32 -13.86 2.28
CA SER A 63 -2.68 -13.95 2.79
C SER A 63 -3.77 -13.77 1.72
N PHE A 64 -3.42 -13.21 0.57
CA PHE A 64 -4.29 -13.20 -0.62
C PHE A 64 -4.49 -14.57 -1.26
N ILE A 65 -3.57 -15.52 -1.04
CA ILE A 65 -3.68 -16.85 -1.62
C ILE A 65 -4.91 -17.55 -1.02
N GLY A 66 -5.79 -18.04 -1.89
CA GLY A 66 -7.07 -18.63 -1.52
C GLY A 66 -8.24 -17.65 -1.49
N CYS A 67 -8.01 -16.34 -1.64
CA CYS A 67 -9.11 -15.40 -1.91
C CYS A 67 -9.85 -15.83 -3.17
N THR A 68 -11.18 -15.74 -3.11
CA THR A 68 -12.06 -16.16 -4.20
C THR A 68 -13.04 -15.06 -4.55
N ILE A 69 -13.38 -15.00 -5.83
CA ILE A 69 -14.51 -14.24 -6.35
C ILE A 69 -15.58 -15.27 -6.64
N GLU A 70 -16.76 -15.09 -6.06
CA GLU A 70 -17.83 -16.08 -6.12
C GLU A 70 -19.14 -15.43 -6.56
N GLY A 71 -19.86 -16.11 -7.46
CA GLY A 71 -21.20 -15.74 -7.91
C GLY A 71 -22.24 -16.73 -7.39
N ALA A 72 -23.43 -16.24 -7.02
CA ALA A 72 -24.54 -17.08 -6.58
C ALA A 72 -25.92 -16.47 -6.92
N ASP A 73 -26.94 -17.32 -6.86
CA ASP A 73 -28.35 -16.92 -7.10
C ASP A 73 -29.13 -16.63 -5.81
N ASN A 74 -28.61 -17.04 -4.65
CA ASN A 74 -29.25 -16.87 -3.35
C ASN A 74 -28.25 -16.39 -2.28
N VAL A 75 -28.80 -15.72 -1.25
CA VAL A 75 -28.03 -15.05 -0.18
C VAL A 75 -27.31 -16.03 0.74
N ASN A 76 -27.77 -17.29 0.81
CA ASN A 76 -27.16 -18.31 1.65
C ASN A 76 -25.92 -18.94 0.99
N PHE A 77 -25.71 -18.70 -0.31
CA PHE A 77 -24.64 -19.33 -1.11
C PHE A 77 -24.66 -20.86 -1.05
N ASP A 78 -25.85 -21.46 -0.93
CA ASP A 78 -26.02 -22.92 -0.87
C ASP A 78 -25.45 -23.62 -2.12
N HIS A 79 -25.43 -22.89 -3.25
CA HIS A 79 -24.78 -23.26 -4.51
C HIS A 79 -24.11 -22.00 -5.08
N ASN A 80 -22.78 -21.98 -5.13
CA ASN A 80 -22.01 -20.86 -5.66
C ASN A 80 -21.02 -21.33 -6.75
N GLU A 81 -20.75 -20.45 -7.71
CA GLU A 81 -19.72 -20.63 -8.72
C GLU A 81 -18.47 -19.85 -8.28
N VAL A 82 -17.32 -20.50 -8.20
CA VAL A 82 -16.02 -19.82 -8.00
C VAL A 82 -15.55 -19.30 -9.35
N LEU A 83 -15.67 -17.99 -9.54
CA LEU A 83 -15.36 -17.29 -10.78
C LEU A 83 -13.86 -17.07 -10.95
N TYR A 84 -13.15 -16.91 -9.84
CA TYR A 84 -11.71 -16.73 -9.82
C TYR A 84 -11.15 -17.08 -8.44
N GLN A 85 -9.93 -17.63 -8.42
CA GLN A 85 -9.19 -17.88 -7.19
C GLN A 85 -7.78 -17.32 -7.32
N ILE A 86 -7.35 -16.56 -6.31
CA ILE A 86 -5.98 -16.10 -6.19
C ILE A 86 -5.09 -17.26 -5.75
N THR A 87 -4.15 -17.67 -6.60
CA THR A 87 -3.25 -18.82 -6.33
C THR A 87 -1.80 -18.41 -6.11
N LYS A 88 -1.46 -17.13 -6.29
CA LYS A 88 -0.13 -16.57 -6.12
C LYS A 88 -0.22 -15.23 -5.39
N PRO A 89 0.85 -14.81 -4.68
CA PRO A 89 0.88 -13.49 -4.06
C PRO A 89 0.83 -12.40 -5.15
N TYR A 90 0.25 -11.27 -4.78
CA TYR A 90 0.28 -10.05 -5.59
C TYR A 90 1.25 -9.04 -4.97
N GLU A 91 1.79 -8.15 -5.80
CA GLU A 91 2.54 -6.99 -5.32
C GLU A 91 1.56 -5.85 -4.99
N PRO A 92 1.90 -4.90 -4.12
CA PRO A 92 1.06 -3.75 -3.87
C PRO A 92 0.74 -2.98 -5.15
N GLY A 93 -0.55 -2.76 -5.45
CA GLY A 93 -0.99 -2.19 -6.71
C GLY A 93 -2.46 -2.41 -7.01
N THR A 94 -2.88 -2.00 -8.21
CA THR A 94 -4.24 -2.22 -8.75
C THR A 94 -4.21 -3.41 -9.71
N TYR A 95 -5.18 -4.31 -9.55
CA TYR A 95 -5.32 -5.50 -10.38
C TYR A 95 -6.73 -5.59 -10.94
N HIS A 96 -6.84 -5.56 -12.26
CA HIS A 96 -8.09 -5.78 -13.00
C HIS A 96 -8.10 -7.22 -13.53
N ILE A 97 -8.97 -8.06 -12.98
CA ILE A 97 -9.04 -9.49 -13.27
C ILE A 97 -10.25 -9.77 -14.16
N PRO A 98 -10.06 -10.13 -15.44
CA PRO A 98 -11.16 -10.52 -16.32
C PRO A 98 -11.84 -11.81 -15.83
N ILE A 99 -13.16 -11.82 -15.79
CA ILE A 99 -13.99 -12.98 -15.46
C ILE A 99 -14.61 -13.51 -16.76
N ARG A 100 -14.41 -14.80 -17.02
CA ARG A 100 -14.93 -15.48 -18.21
C ARG A 100 -16.00 -16.47 -17.81
N THR A 101 -17.24 -16.01 -17.81
CA THR A 101 -18.41 -16.83 -17.52
C THR A 101 -19.59 -16.38 -18.39
N SER A 102 -20.44 -17.32 -18.79
CA SER A 102 -21.73 -17.03 -19.44
C SER A 102 -22.88 -16.95 -18.43
N SER A 103 -22.64 -17.38 -17.19
CA SER A 103 -23.61 -17.37 -16.11
C SER A 103 -23.92 -15.94 -15.68
N LYS A 104 -25.13 -15.74 -15.15
CA LYS A 104 -25.54 -14.50 -14.49
C LYS A 104 -25.77 -14.81 -13.03
N PHE A 105 -25.48 -13.84 -12.16
CA PHE A 105 -25.56 -14.01 -10.72
C PHE A 105 -26.40 -12.92 -10.11
N ARG A 106 -27.23 -13.27 -9.13
CA ARG A 106 -27.89 -12.25 -8.30
C ARG A 106 -26.92 -11.64 -7.30
N ILE A 107 -25.94 -12.41 -6.85
CA ILE A 107 -25.01 -12.03 -5.80
C ILE A 107 -23.59 -12.30 -6.27
N ILE A 108 -22.71 -11.34 -6.04
CA ILE A 108 -21.28 -11.49 -6.27
C ILE A 108 -20.54 -11.07 -5.00
N ARG A 109 -19.59 -11.88 -4.54
CA ARG A 109 -18.75 -11.56 -3.38
C ARG A 109 -17.27 -11.80 -3.63
N PHE A 110 -16.45 -11.06 -2.88
CA PHE A 110 -15.03 -11.29 -2.69
C PHE A 110 -14.83 -11.92 -1.30
N LYS A 111 -14.33 -13.16 -1.26
CA LYS A 111 -14.13 -13.94 -0.05
C LYS A 111 -12.65 -14.04 0.30
N ILE A 112 -12.35 -13.83 1.58
CA ILE A 112 -11.01 -13.63 2.12
C ILE A 112 -10.79 -14.68 3.21
N PRO A 113 -9.96 -15.71 2.96
CA PRO A 113 -9.77 -16.81 3.91
C PRO A 113 -8.81 -16.47 5.05
N SER A 114 -8.01 -15.41 4.91
CA SER A 114 -6.95 -15.05 5.87
C SER A 114 -7.12 -13.67 6.47
N ILE A 115 -6.99 -13.62 7.79
CA ILE A 115 -7.09 -12.42 8.63
C ILE A 115 -5.84 -11.52 8.59
N MET A 116 -4.74 -12.01 8.01
CA MET A 116 -3.50 -11.24 7.82
C MET A 116 -3.49 -10.48 6.49
N THR A 117 -4.65 -10.15 5.95
CA THR A 117 -4.77 -9.43 4.67
C THR A 117 -4.92 -7.93 4.94
N LYS A 118 -4.45 -7.09 4.01
CA LYS A 118 -4.84 -5.69 3.91
C LYS A 118 -5.40 -5.47 2.52
N LEU A 119 -6.56 -4.85 2.44
CA LEU A 119 -7.20 -4.50 1.18
C LEU A 119 -7.73 -3.08 1.26
N ASN A 120 -7.66 -2.35 0.16
CA ASN A 120 -8.09 -0.96 0.11
C ASN A 120 -9.37 -0.82 -0.70
N GLU A 121 -9.46 -1.45 -1.87
CA GLU A 121 -10.63 -1.31 -2.74
C GLU A 121 -10.95 -2.61 -3.47
N ILE A 122 -12.23 -2.84 -3.75
CA ILE A 122 -12.80 -3.85 -4.62
C ILE A 122 -13.87 -3.19 -5.49
N LYS A 123 -13.85 -3.47 -6.80
CA LYS A 123 -14.91 -3.09 -7.73
C LYS A 123 -15.30 -4.28 -8.59
N PHE A 124 -16.59 -4.38 -8.89
CA PHE A 124 -17.13 -5.37 -9.82
C PHE A 124 -17.55 -4.68 -11.11
N TYR A 125 -17.34 -5.34 -12.25
CA TYR A 125 -17.62 -4.77 -13.56
C TYR A 125 -18.57 -5.66 -14.37
N SER A 126 -19.34 -5.04 -15.25
CA SER A 126 -20.09 -5.69 -16.32
C SER A 126 -19.87 -4.95 -17.63
N ILE A 127 -20.04 -5.64 -18.75
CA ILE A 127 -20.13 -5.02 -20.07
C ILE A 127 -21.58 -4.62 -20.33
N ASP A 128 -21.79 -3.38 -20.75
CA ASP A 128 -23.05 -2.81 -21.20
C ASP A 128 -22.80 -1.99 -22.47
N ASN A 129 -23.39 -2.42 -23.61
CA ASN A 129 -23.15 -1.86 -24.95
C ASN A 129 -21.64 -1.76 -25.30
N ASP A 130 -20.91 -2.86 -25.15
CA ASP A 130 -19.45 -2.96 -25.38
C ASP A 130 -18.57 -2.05 -24.51
N ILE A 131 -19.16 -1.39 -23.51
CA ILE A 131 -18.45 -0.55 -22.55
C ILE A 131 -18.44 -1.27 -21.21
N GLU A 132 -17.24 -1.49 -20.67
CA GLU A 132 -17.08 -2.02 -19.32
C GLU A 132 -17.37 -0.92 -18.28
N LYS A 133 -18.28 -1.22 -17.33
CA LYS A 133 -18.73 -0.28 -16.30
C LYS A 133 -18.71 -0.95 -14.93
N VAL A 134 -18.38 -0.16 -13.91
CA VAL A 134 -18.52 -0.56 -12.51
C VAL A 134 -20.00 -0.77 -12.21
N ILE A 135 -20.33 -1.92 -11.62
CA ILE A 135 -21.68 -2.25 -11.15
C ILE A 135 -21.73 -2.24 -9.63
N LYS A 136 -22.87 -1.80 -9.09
CA LYS A 136 -23.15 -1.78 -7.64
C LYS A 136 -24.53 -2.38 -7.38
N GLY A 137 -24.69 -3.00 -6.22
CA GLY A 137 -25.98 -3.49 -5.70
C GLY A 137 -26.13 -3.10 -4.23
N GLU A 138 -27.01 -3.80 -3.51
CA GLU A 138 -27.09 -3.68 -2.06
C GLU A 138 -25.86 -4.32 -1.41
N LEU A 139 -25.10 -3.55 -0.63
CA LEU A 139 -23.90 -4.03 0.04
C LEU A 139 -24.26 -5.09 1.08
N ILE A 140 -23.63 -6.26 0.96
CA ILE A 140 -23.75 -7.36 1.90
C ILE A 140 -22.36 -7.84 2.32
N CYS A 141 -22.25 -8.38 3.53
CA CYS A 141 -20.98 -8.90 4.06
C CYS A 141 -21.23 -10.05 5.05
N SER A 142 -20.15 -10.74 5.41
CA SER A 142 -20.19 -11.91 6.29
C SER A 142 -20.80 -11.65 7.67
N TYR A 143 -20.53 -10.47 8.25
CA TYR A 143 -20.96 -10.11 9.60
C TYR A 143 -21.39 -8.64 9.61
N SER A 144 -22.61 -8.36 10.08
CA SER A 144 -23.17 -7.00 10.06
C SER A 144 -22.44 -6.05 10.99
N GLU A 145 -21.82 -6.57 12.06
CA GLU A 145 -21.03 -5.81 13.03
C GLU A 145 -19.77 -5.21 12.39
N ASP A 146 -19.21 -5.86 11.37
CA ASP A 146 -18.01 -5.40 10.66
C ASP A 146 -18.36 -4.55 9.41
N SER A 147 -19.65 -4.33 9.11
CA SER A 147 -20.11 -3.69 7.87
C SER A 147 -19.56 -2.27 7.67
N LEU A 148 -19.43 -1.48 8.74
CA LEU A 148 -18.85 -0.13 8.68
C LEU A 148 -17.37 -0.15 8.28
N LEU A 149 -16.61 -1.12 8.80
CA LEU A 149 -15.21 -1.31 8.45
C LEU A 149 -15.07 -1.80 7.01
N LEU A 150 -15.82 -2.85 6.65
CA LEU A 150 -15.78 -3.47 5.33
C LEU A 150 -16.26 -2.54 4.22
N LYS A 151 -17.13 -1.57 4.50
CA LYS A 151 -17.57 -0.55 3.53
C LYS A 151 -16.40 0.22 2.91
N ASN A 152 -15.30 0.40 3.63
CA ASN A 152 -14.09 1.03 3.10
C ASN A 152 -13.51 0.29 1.88
N LEU A 153 -13.85 -1.00 1.69
CA LEU A 153 -13.38 -1.76 0.54
C LEU A 153 -14.15 -1.44 -0.75
N VAL A 154 -15.22 -0.65 -0.69
CA VAL A 154 -16.11 -0.39 -1.84
C VAL A 154 -16.58 1.07 -1.91
N ASP A 155 -15.91 1.97 -1.18
CA ASP A 155 -16.27 3.38 -1.08
C ASP A 155 -15.70 4.23 -2.24
N GLY A 156 -14.80 3.68 -3.05
CA GLY A 156 -14.12 4.36 -4.15
C GLY A 156 -12.89 5.17 -3.73
N ASP A 157 -12.50 5.13 -2.45
CA ASP A 157 -11.31 5.78 -1.93
C ASP A 157 -10.18 4.77 -1.65
N LYS A 158 -9.19 4.74 -2.53
CA LYS A 158 -7.98 3.91 -2.38
C LYS A 158 -7.16 4.21 -1.11
N LEU A 159 -7.40 5.33 -0.43
CA LEU A 159 -6.74 5.69 0.83
C LEU A 159 -7.36 5.01 2.04
N THR A 160 -8.67 4.83 2.02
CA THR A 160 -9.36 4.02 3.02
C THR A 160 -9.01 2.56 2.73
N GLY A 161 -8.95 1.76 3.79
CA GLY A 161 -8.59 0.37 3.64
C GLY A 161 -8.76 -0.37 4.95
N VAL A 162 -8.93 -1.67 4.82
CA VAL A 162 -9.17 -2.57 5.94
C VAL A 162 -7.91 -3.37 6.19
N ASN A 163 -7.39 -3.24 7.40
CA ASN A 163 -6.54 -4.29 7.95
C ASN A 163 -7.45 -5.31 8.62
N PHE A 164 -7.42 -6.55 8.14
CA PHE A 164 -8.32 -7.59 8.64
C PHE A 164 -7.94 -8.06 10.05
N ASN A 165 -6.78 -7.65 10.56
CA ASN A 165 -6.45 -7.78 11.98
C ASN A 165 -7.30 -6.88 12.89
N SER A 166 -8.03 -5.89 12.36
CA SER A 166 -8.93 -5.02 13.11
C SER A 166 -10.36 -5.56 13.23
N ILE A 167 -10.67 -6.68 12.58
CA ILE A 167 -11.97 -7.37 12.70
C ILE A 167 -12.08 -8.00 14.09
N SER A 168 -13.32 -8.25 14.56
CA SER A 168 -13.51 -8.90 15.86
C SER A 168 -12.83 -10.28 15.96
N GLU A 169 -12.22 -10.59 17.11
CA GLU A 169 -11.54 -11.88 17.36
C GLU A 169 -12.46 -13.09 17.12
N LYS A 170 -13.75 -12.94 17.46
CA LYS A 170 -14.77 -13.97 17.23
C LYS A 170 -14.89 -14.33 15.74
N HIS A 171 -14.83 -13.34 14.86
CA HIS A 171 -15.00 -13.53 13.42
C HIS A 171 -13.70 -13.96 12.74
N LYS A 172 -12.54 -13.57 13.30
CA LYS A 172 -11.23 -14.04 12.83
C LYS A 172 -11.11 -15.55 12.85
N LEU A 173 -11.61 -16.21 13.91
CA LEU A 173 -11.54 -17.66 14.07
C LEU A 173 -12.37 -18.45 13.04
N LEU A 174 -13.30 -17.79 12.35
CA LEU A 174 -14.22 -18.44 11.41
C LEU A 174 -13.68 -18.48 9.97
N ASN A 175 -12.61 -17.73 9.66
CA ASN A 175 -11.96 -17.68 8.33
C ASN A 175 -12.93 -17.55 7.14
N ASN A 176 -14.06 -16.86 7.34
CA ASN A 176 -15.15 -16.75 6.37
C ASN A 176 -15.57 -15.29 6.17
N ILE A 177 -14.58 -14.40 6.08
CA ILE A 177 -14.83 -12.97 5.85
C ILE A 177 -15.09 -12.76 4.37
N TRP A 178 -16.15 -12.04 4.03
CA TRP A 178 -16.46 -11.69 2.66
C TRP A 178 -17.27 -10.41 2.58
N ILE A 179 -17.18 -9.75 1.42
CA ILE A 179 -17.97 -8.56 1.07
C ILE A 179 -18.44 -8.67 -0.38
N GLY A 180 -19.63 -8.17 -0.67
CA GLY A 180 -20.20 -8.28 -2.00
C GLY A 180 -21.46 -7.45 -2.17
N TYR A 181 -22.15 -7.68 -3.29
CA TYR A 181 -23.40 -7.03 -3.61
C TYR A 181 -24.50 -8.06 -3.88
N ASP A 182 -25.70 -7.83 -3.31
CA ASP A 182 -26.96 -8.40 -3.80
C ASP A 182 -27.56 -7.42 -4.82
N PHE A 183 -27.56 -7.82 -6.09
CA PHE A 183 -28.09 -7.00 -7.18
C PHE A 183 -29.61 -7.09 -7.30
N LYS A 184 -30.29 -7.94 -6.51
CA LYS A 184 -31.73 -8.24 -6.55
C LYS A 184 -32.25 -8.82 -7.87
N ARG A 185 -31.40 -8.91 -8.89
CA ARG A 185 -31.65 -9.49 -10.21
C ARG A 185 -30.37 -10.14 -10.72
N PRO A 186 -30.46 -11.13 -11.62
CA PRO A 186 -29.29 -11.69 -12.27
C PRO A 186 -28.54 -10.64 -13.10
N VAL A 187 -27.23 -10.50 -12.85
CA VAL A 187 -26.32 -9.62 -13.58
C VAL A 187 -25.16 -10.43 -14.17
N SER A 188 -24.65 -9.99 -15.31
CA SER A 188 -23.39 -10.49 -15.85
C SER A 188 -22.21 -9.83 -15.13
N ILE A 189 -21.06 -10.49 -15.13
CA ILE A 189 -19.80 -9.96 -14.62
C ILE A 189 -18.72 -10.12 -15.68
N SER A 190 -17.95 -9.06 -15.93
CA SER A 190 -16.85 -9.05 -16.90
C SER A 190 -15.49 -9.02 -16.23
N ALA A 191 -15.38 -8.39 -15.05
CA ALA A 191 -14.14 -8.28 -14.31
C ALA A 191 -14.36 -7.95 -12.83
N VAL A 192 -13.30 -8.14 -12.05
CA VAL A 192 -13.15 -7.59 -10.70
C VAL A 192 -11.85 -6.80 -10.65
N GLU A 193 -11.91 -5.57 -10.16
CA GLU A 193 -10.73 -4.80 -9.78
C GLU A 193 -10.54 -4.90 -8.27
N PHE A 194 -9.31 -5.10 -7.81
CA PHE A 194 -8.97 -4.84 -6.42
C PHE A 194 -7.68 -4.03 -6.32
N TYR A 195 -7.55 -3.27 -5.23
CA TYR A 195 -6.39 -2.46 -4.93
C TYR A 195 -5.96 -2.70 -3.48
N PHE A 196 -4.67 -2.89 -3.27
CA PHE A 196 -4.08 -2.83 -1.95
C PHE A 196 -2.74 -2.10 -1.99
N SER A 197 -2.45 -1.35 -0.93
CA SER A 197 -1.14 -0.76 -0.73
C SER A 197 -0.76 -0.73 0.74
N PHE A 198 0.55 -0.73 1.00
CA PHE A 198 1.06 -0.38 2.31
C PHE A 198 1.37 1.10 2.35
N ASN A 199 1.24 1.68 3.54
CA ASN A 199 1.47 3.10 3.79
C ASN A 199 2.89 3.54 3.41
N VAL A 200 3.81 2.58 3.31
CA VAL A 200 5.22 2.82 2.96
C VAL A 200 5.46 2.83 1.46
N ASN A 201 4.55 2.35 0.61
CA ASN A 201 4.82 2.22 -0.82
C ASN A 201 4.51 3.51 -1.58
N ILE A 202 5.22 3.75 -2.69
CA ILE A 202 4.83 4.78 -3.65
C ILE A 202 3.50 4.39 -4.30
N ARG A 203 2.55 5.32 -4.31
CA ARG A 203 1.20 5.17 -4.86
C ARG A 203 1.09 5.97 -6.14
N ILE A 204 0.44 5.39 -7.14
CA ILE A 204 -0.01 6.12 -8.34
C ILE A 204 -0.89 7.28 -7.88
N GLU A 205 -0.71 8.45 -8.51
CA GLU A 205 -1.28 9.75 -8.16
C GLU A 205 -0.82 10.36 -6.83
N GLY A 206 0.01 9.66 -6.05
CA GLY A 206 0.55 10.18 -4.78
C GLY A 206 1.51 11.35 -4.98
N ILE A 207 1.56 12.27 -4.02
CA ILE A 207 2.40 13.48 -4.08
C ILE A 207 3.56 13.36 -3.10
N TYR A 208 4.78 13.35 -3.62
CA TYR A 208 6.01 13.10 -2.88
C TYR A 208 7.01 14.22 -3.07
N GLU A 209 7.70 14.60 -2.01
CA GLU A 209 8.81 15.56 -2.06
C GLU A 209 10.06 14.91 -1.46
N LEU A 210 11.16 14.97 -2.19
CA LEU A 210 12.44 14.45 -1.73
C LEU A 210 13.24 15.58 -1.06
N PHE A 211 13.85 15.28 0.07
CA PHE A 211 14.75 16.17 0.78
C PHE A 211 16.12 15.53 0.93
N TYR A 212 17.15 16.38 1.02
CA TYR A 212 18.45 16.01 1.56
C TYR A 212 18.81 16.91 2.75
N TRP A 213 19.64 16.40 3.65
CA TRP A 213 20.11 17.16 4.81
C TRP A 213 21.40 17.92 4.49
N ASP A 214 21.40 19.24 4.71
CA ASP A 214 22.59 20.10 4.70
C ASP A 214 22.42 21.21 5.75
N PHE A 215 22.62 20.83 7.02
CA PHE A 215 22.28 21.62 8.24
C PHE A 215 20.79 21.99 8.39
N GLU A 216 20.00 21.75 7.36
CA GLU A 216 18.54 21.80 7.31
C GLU A 216 18.05 20.82 6.24
N TRP A 217 16.75 20.52 6.23
CA TRP A 217 16.15 19.75 5.15
C TRP A 217 15.96 20.63 3.91
N LYS A 218 16.73 20.37 2.86
CA LYS A 218 16.63 21.05 1.56
C LYS A 218 15.86 20.21 0.56
N SER A 219 14.84 20.82 -0.05
CA SER A 219 14.00 20.16 -1.04
C SER A 219 14.74 19.94 -2.37
N LEU A 220 14.53 18.78 -2.97
CA LEU A 220 14.89 18.41 -4.34
C LEU A 220 13.67 18.42 -5.28
N GLY A 221 12.56 18.97 -4.81
CA GLY A 221 11.33 19.15 -5.56
C GLY A 221 10.25 18.12 -5.25
N THR A 222 9.03 18.51 -5.63
CA THR A 222 7.81 17.72 -5.46
C THR A 222 7.42 17.06 -6.79
N LYS A 223 7.02 15.80 -6.74
CA LYS A 223 6.55 15.03 -7.89
C LYS A 223 5.27 14.29 -7.56
N LYS A 224 4.35 14.26 -8.52
CA LYS A 224 3.19 13.38 -8.51
C LYS A 224 3.56 12.09 -9.22
N SER A 225 3.35 10.95 -8.56
CA SER A 225 3.76 9.66 -9.12
C SER A 225 2.78 9.20 -10.19
N SER A 226 3.30 8.75 -11.33
CA SER A 226 2.53 8.05 -12.37
C SER A 226 2.65 6.53 -12.28
N SER A 227 3.48 6.01 -11.36
CA SER A 227 3.73 4.58 -11.18
C SER A 227 3.98 4.23 -9.71
N ASN A 228 4.39 2.99 -9.43
CA ASN A 228 4.81 2.57 -8.08
C ASN A 228 6.30 2.88 -7.82
N LEU A 229 6.93 3.63 -8.70
CA LEU A 229 8.32 4.08 -8.63
C LEU A 229 8.38 5.56 -8.98
N ILE A 230 9.21 6.32 -8.26
CA ILE A 230 9.44 7.72 -8.54
C ILE A 230 10.93 8.00 -8.70
N SER A 231 11.29 8.70 -9.77
CA SER A 231 12.66 9.11 -10.03
C SER A 231 12.90 10.53 -9.55
N PHE A 232 14.04 10.79 -8.94
CA PHE A 232 14.54 12.14 -8.64
C PHE A 232 15.90 12.31 -9.29
N GLU A 233 16.08 13.45 -9.96
CA GLU A 233 17.31 13.82 -10.63
C GLU A 233 18.13 14.75 -9.74
N HIS A 234 19.42 14.90 -10.05
CA HIS A 234 20.32 15.85 -9.37
C HIS A 234 20.41 15.66 -7.85
N VAL A 235 20.27 14.43 -7.37
CA VAL A 235 20.39 14.12 -5.94
C VAL A 235 21.87 14.11 -5.54
N PRO A 236 22.31 14.90 -4.53
CA PRO A 236 23.70 14.92 -4.08
C PRO A 236 24.19 13.54 -3.63
N GLU A 237 25.44 13.21 -3.95
CA GLU A 237 26.09 12.01 -3.40
C GLU A 237 26.38 12.16 -1.91
N ASN A 238 26.51 11.03 -1.18
CA ASN A 238 26.80 10.99 0.26
C ASN A 238 25.80 11.79 1.14
N ALA A 239 24.57 11.98 0.65
CA ALA A 239 23.53 12.70 1.34
C ALA A 239 22.67 11.79 2.24
N LEU A 240 22.24 12.32 3.38
CA LEU A 240 21.10 11.79 4.13
C LEU A 240 19.82 12.31 3.48
N LEU A 241 18.92 11.41 3.11
CA LEU A 241 17.71 11.70 2.35
C LEU A 241 16.45 11.42 3.17
N MET A 242 15.34 12.08 2.81
CA MET A 242 14.01 11.82 3.37
C MET A 242 12.94 12.09 2.32
N VAL A 243 11.91 11.25 2.23
CA VAL A 243 10.72 11.52 1.41
C VAL A 243 9.58 11.96 2.30
N LYS A 244 8.94 13.08 1.95
CA LYS A 244 7.70 13.55 2.55
C LYS A 244 6.52 13.20 1.64
N ILE A 245 5.43 12.73 2.25
CA ILE A 245 4.14 12.51 1.58
C ILE A 245 3.27 13.74 1.85
N HIS A 246 2.67 14.33 0.82
CA HIS A 246 1.86 15.55 0.95
C HIS A 246 0.35 15.33 0.89
N ASP A 247 -0.09 14.22 0.32
CA ASP A 247 -1.51 13.92 0.12
C ASP A 247 -2.11 13.03 1.23
N THR A 248 -1.32 12.63 2.22
CA THR A 248 -1.79 11.86 3.40
C THR A 248 -0.98 12.18 4.65
N ASP A 249 -1.59 12.05 5.84
CA ASP A 249 -0.93 12.18 7.15
C ASP A 249 -0.06 10.96 7.48
N LYS A 250 1.16 10.86 6.90
CA LYS A 250 1.99 9.66 7.08
C LYS A 250 3.48 9.92 7.25
N TYR A 251 4.05 9.00 8.02
CA TYR A 251 5.45 8.81 8.39
C TYR A 251 6.44 9.04 7.24
N SER A 252 7.55 9.71 7.54
CA SER A 252 8.77 9.73 6.73
C SER A 252 9.89 9.02 7.48
N ARG A 253 10.75 8.29 6.77
CA ARG A 253 11.98 7.74 7.34
C ARG A 253 13.18 8.26 6.56
N ILE A 254 14.28 8.49 7.28
CA ILE A 254 15.54 8.88 6.67
C ILE A 254 16.21 7.66 6.03
N PHE A 255 16.95 7.90 4.96
CA PHE A 255 17.68 6.85 4.25
C PHE A 255 18.92 7.42 3.55
N THR A 256 19.82 6.54 3.16
CA THR A 256 20.89 6.84 2.20
C THR A 256 20.66 6.03 0.91
N TYR A 257 21.32 6.42 -0.18
CA TYR A 257 21.15 5.75 -1.47
C TYR A 257 22.50 5.35 -2.08
N SER A 258 22.75 4.05 -2.18
CA SER A 258 23.93 3.48 -2.83
C SER A 258 23.55 2.22 -3.60
N ASP A 259 24.33 1.88 -4.63
CA ASP A 259 24.16 0.63 -5.41
C ASP A 259 22.74 0.45 -5.98
N GLY A 260 22.09 1.56 -6.32
CA GLY A 260 20.73 1.58 -6.85
C GLY A 260 19.63 1.29 -5.83
N LYS A 261 19.93 1.30 -4.52
CA LYS A 261 19.00 0.90 -3.45
C LYS A 261 18.93 1.94 -2.32
N GLN A 262 17.77 1.97 -1.67
CA GLN A 262 17.52 2.73 -0.45
C GLN A 262 18.02 1.93 0.78
N HIS A 263 18.78 2.56 1.66
CA HIS A 263 19.22 2.02 2.94
C HIS A 263 18.64 2.85 4.08
N TRP A 264 17.82 2.22 4.93
CA TRP A 264 17.00 2.91 5.92
C TRP A 264 17.71 3.02 7.28
N TRP A 265 17.53 4.14 8.00
CA TRP A 265 18.14 4.42 9.30
C TRP A 265 17.17 5.00 10.29
#